data_AF-A0A329R1Q5-F1
#
_entry.id   AF-A0A329R1Q5-F1
#
_cell.length_a   1.000
_cell.length_b   1.000
_cell.length_c   1.000
_cell.angle_alpha   90.00
_cell.angle_beta   90.00
_cell.angle_gamma   90.00
#
_symmetry.space_group_name_H-M   'P 1'
#
loop_
_entity.id
_entity.type
_entity.pdbx_description
1 polymer ?
#
loop_
_entity_poly.entity_id
_entity_poly.type
_entity_poly.pdbx_seq_one_letter_code
_entity_poly.pdbx_strand_id
1 'polypeptide(L)'
;MGSGDEGPVENQYRTELEQALSGVRSNADTCGDAFSKVISALENGAWSSSTADIFDEELRDRKQAAQDDADDCRRAFETRHENEPEEVDEDDWRARWVAYPPMQMR
;
A
#
# COMPACT_ATOMS: atom_id res chain seq x y z
N MET A 1 31.81 25.91 25.34
CA MET A 1 30.79 24.89 25.09
C MET A 1 30.30 25.15 23.69
N GLY A 2 30.79 24.40 22.70
CA GLY A 2 30.29 24.50 21.33
C GLY A 2 28.96 23.78 21.31
N SER A 3 27.86 24.51 21.26
CA SER A 3 26.57 23.91 20.94
C SER A 3 26.70 23.32 19.55
N GLY A 4 26.55 22.00 19.45
CA GLY A 4 26.69 21.24 18.22
C GLY A 4 25.83 21.86 17.13
N ASP A 5 26.48 22.36 16.10
CA ASP A 5 25.86 22.60 14.80
C ASP A 5 25.79 21.22 14.12
N GLU A 6 24.97 20.34 14.69
CA GLU A 6 24.61 19.07 14.08
C GLU A 6 23.60 19.43 12.99
N GLY A 7 24.10 19.48 11.75
CA GLY A 7 23.32 19.85 10.58
C GLY A 7 22.14 18.88 10.34
N PRO A 8 21.24 19.24 9.40
CA PRO A 8 20.10 18.38 9.08
C PRO A 8 20.58 16.98 8.66
N VAL A 9 19.91 15.95 9.17
CA VAL A 9 20.19 14.53 8.93
C VAL A 9 19.02 13.88 8.19
N GLU A 10 19.26 12.73 7.57
CA GLU A 10 18.25 11.98 6.83
C GLU A 10 17.05 11.60 7.70
N ASN A 11 15.84 11.83 7.18
CA ASN A 11 14.59 11.40 7.78
C ASN A 11 14.40 9.88 7.64
N GLN A 12 14.88 9.11 8.62
CA GLN A 12 14.76 7.65 8.63
C GLN A 12 13.31 7.17 8.54
N TYR A 13 12.35 7.90 9.10
CA TYR A 13 10.93 7.58 8.95
C TYR A 13 10.43 7.68 7.50
N ARG A 14 10.86 8.70 6.75
CA ARG A 14 10.56 8.82 5.31
C ARG A 14 11.18 7.68 4.53
N THR A 15 12.44 7.32 4.83
CA THR A 15 13.15 6.21 4.19
C THR A 15 12.44 4.87 4.41
N GLU A 16 11.86 4.64 5.58
CA GLU A 16 11.04 3.45 5.86
C GLU A 16 9.72 3.45 5.05
N LEU A 17 9.05 4.60 4.92
CA LEU A 17 7.87 4.71 4.06
C LEU A 17 8.21 4.42 2.60
N GLU A 18 9.33 4.95 2.11
CA GLU A 18 9.81 4.72 0.74
C GLU A 18 10.04 3.23 0.46
N GLN A 19 10.68 2.51 1.39
CA GLN A 19 10.88 1.06 1.28
C GLN A 19 9.55 0.31 1.19
N ALA A 20 8.55 0.70 2.00
CA ALA A 20 7.23 0.10 2.01
C ALA A 20 6.41 0.38 0.73
N LEU A 21 6.61 1.53 0.07
CA LEU A 21 5.81 1.95 -1.08
C LEU A 21 5.82 0.95 -2.24
N SER A 22 6.96 0.29 -2.47
CA SER A 22 7.07 -0.73 -3.54
C SER A 22 6.08 -1.89 -3.33
N GLY A 23 6.00 -2.42 -2.11
CA GLY A 23 5.08 -3.50 -1.75
C GLY A 23 3.63 -3.04 -1.74
N VAL A 24 3.36 -1.82 -1.24
CA VAL A 24 2.01 -1.24 -1.24
C VAL A 24 1.48 -1.06 -2.66
N ARG A 25 2.29 -0.52 -3.58
CA ARG A 25 1.92 -0.39 -5.00
C ARG A 25 1.63 -1.74 -5.64
N SER A 26 2.52 -2.70 -5.47
CA SER A 26 2.33 -4.05 -6.03
C SER A 26 1.08 -4.75 -5.47
N ASN A 27 0.77 -4.57 -4.18
CA ASN A 27 -0.43 -5.13 -3.58
C ASN A 27 -1.70 -4.44 -4.10
N ALA A 28 -1.67 -3.11 -4.26
CA ALA A 28 -2.78 -2.37 -4.83
C ALA A 28 -3.07 -2.78 -6.28
N ASP A 29 -2.03 -2.95 -7.10
CA ASP A 29 -2.16 -3.35 -8.50
C ASP A 29 -2.73 -4.77 -8.68
N THR A 30 -2.56 -5.64 -7.68
CA THR A 30 -3.02 -7.05 -7.72
C THR A 30 -4.33 -7.28 -6.96
N CYS A 31 -4.81 -6.28 -6.21
CA CYS A 31 -6.14 -6.31 -5.62
C CYS A 31 -7.19 -6.41 -6.73
N GLY A 32 -8.06 -7.41 -6.65
CA GLY A 32 -9.05 -7.67 -7.70
C GLY A 32 -8.68 -8.75 -8.71
N ASP A 33 -7.45 -9.26 -8.72
CA ASP A 33 -7.01 -10.28 -9.68
C ASP A 33 -7.80 -11.58 -9.56
N ALA A 34 -8.07 -12.02 -8.33
CA ALA A 34 -8.87 -13.21 -8.08
C ALA A 34 -10.29 -13.05 -8.64
N PHE A 35 -10.92 -11.89 -8.41
CA PHE A 35 -12.24 -11.58 -8.98
C PHE A 35 -12.19 -11.53 -10.50
N SER A 36 -11.16 -10.91 -11.09
CA SER A 36 -10.98 -10.83 -12.54
C SER A 36 -10.90 -12.21 -13.20
N LYS A 37 -10.21 -13.16 -12.57
CA LYS A 37 -10.14 -14.56 -13.06
C LYS A 37 -11.51 -15.23 -13.07
N VAL A 38 -12.33 -15.02 -12.04
CA VAL A 38 -13.69 -15.58 -11.97
C VAL A 38 -14.60 -14.94 -13.01
N ILE A 39 -14.58 -13.60 -13.12
CA ILE A 39 -15.34 -12.85 -14.13
C ILE A 39 -14.98 -13.35 -15.53
N SER A 40 -13.68 -13.46 -15.85
CA SER A 40 -13.25 -13.99 -17.14
C SER A 40 -13.72 -15.44 -17.38
N ALA A 41 -13.80 -16.29 -16.36
CA ALA A 41 -14.34 -17.64 -16.53
C ALA A 41 -15.85 -17.61 -16.87
N LEU A 42 -16.63 -16.74 -16.21
CA LEU A 42 -18.06 -16.54 -16.51
C LEU A 42 -18.26 -16.02 -17.94
N GLU A 43 -17.48 -15.00 -18.35
CA GLU A 43 -17.51 -14.43 -19.70
C GLU A 43 -17.16 -15.46 -20.79
N ASN A 44 -16.36 -16.48 -20.46
CA ASN A 44 -16.03 -17.60 -21.36
C ASN A 44 -17.01 -18.77 -21.26
N GLY A 45 -18.15 -18.60 -20.57
CA GLY A 45 -19.21 -19.60 -20.52
C GLY A 45 -18.96 -20.76 -19.56
N ALA A 46 -18.07 -20.59 -18.57
CA ALA A 46 -17.89 -21.60 -17.51
C ALA A 46 -19.20 -21.88 -16.75
N TRP A 47 -20.11 -20.90 -16.72
CA TRP A 47 -21.45 -21.03 -16.20
C TRP A 47 -22.41 -20.05 -16.90
N SER A 48 -23.55 -20.54 -17.38
CA SER A 48 -24.58 -19.72 -18.03
C SER A 48 -25.96 -20.01 -17.44
N SER A 49 -26.50 -19.04 -16.71
CA SER A 49 -27.86 -19.01 -16.18
C SER A 49 -28.18 -17.60 -15.67
N SER A 50 -29.46 -17.28 -15.40
CA SER A 50 -29.82 -16.02 -14.74
C SER A 50 -29.17 -15.85 -13.35
N THR A 51 -28.87 -16.96 -12.67
CA THR A 51 -28.12 -16.93 -11.41
C THR A 51 -26.64 -16.57 -11.65
N ALA A 52 -26.06 -17.02 -12.77
CA ALA A 52 -24.70 -16.63 -13.15
C ALA A 52 -24.63 -15.12 -13.44
N ASP A 53 -25.65 -14.54 -14.07
CA ASP A 53 -25.71 -13.09 -14.35
C ASP A 53 -25.73 -12.26 -13.07
N ILE A 54 -26.58 -12.62 -12.09
CA ILE A 54 -26.63 -11.97 -10.77
C ILE A 54 -25.28 -12.10 -10.05
N PHE A 55 -24.67 -13.27 -10.12
CA PHE A 55 -23.37 -13.52 -9.50
C PHE A 55 -22.24 -12.73 -10.17
N ASP A 56 -22.25 -12.54 -11.49
CA ASP A 56 -21.27 -11.71 -12.20
C ASP A 56 -21.35 -10.24 -11.77
N GLU A 57 -22.57 -9.67 -11.68
CA GLU A 57 -22.80 -8.31 -11.18
C GLU A 57 -22.24 -8.15 -9.75
N GLU A 58 -22.60 -9.09 -8.87
CA GLU A 58 -22.12 -9.16 -7.49
C GLU A 58 -20.60 -9.30 -7.37
N LEU A 59 -19.93 -9.97 -8.30
CA LEU A 59 -18.47 -10.10 -8.33
C LEU A 59 -17.80 -8.81 -8.82
N ARG A 60 -18.40 -8.11 -9.79
CA ARG A 60 -17.87 -6.84 -10.30
C ARG A 60 -17.91 -5.77 -9.23
N ASP A 61 -18.98 -5.70 -8.45
CA ASP A 61 -19.09 -4.77 -7.31
C ASP A 61 -18.02 -5.06 -6.26
N ARG A 62 -17.83 -6.34 -5.91
CA ARG A 62 -16.79 -6.75 -4.95
C ARG A 62 -15.38 -6.49 -5.47
N LYS A 63 -15.14 -6.70 -6.76
CA LYS A 63 -13.87 -6.34 -7.41
C LYS A 63 -13.60 -4.84 -7.28
N GLN A 64 -14.59 -4.01 -7.64
CA GLN A 64 -14.45 -2.56 -7.59
C GLN A 64 -14.16 -2.09 -6.16
N ALA A 65 -14.93 -2.56 -5.18
CA ALA A 65 -14.71 -2.22 -3.76
C ALA A 65 -13.30 -2.60 -3.29
N ALA A 66 -12.81 -3.79 -3.65
CA ALA A 66 -11.46 -4.22 -3.30
C ALA A 66 -10.37 -3.37 -3.96
N GLN A 67 -10.60 -2.86 -5.17
CA GLN A 67 -9.68 -1.96 -5.86
C GLN A 67 -9.68 -0.56 -5.22
N ASP A 68 -10.85 -0.03 -4.88
CA ASP A 68 -10.99 1.28 -4.23
C ASP A 68 -10.29 1.29 -2.86
N ASP A 69 -10.52 0.27 -2.03
CA ASP A 69 -9.87 0.14 -0.71
C ASP A 69 -8.34 0.04 -0.84
N ALA A 70 -7.85 -0.65 -1.88
CA ALA A 70 -6.43 -0.82 -2.12
C ALA A 70 -5.76 0.47 -2.62
N ASP A 71 -6.46 1.21 -3.50
CA ASP A 71 -6.02 2.52 -3.98
C ASP A 71 -6.00 3.56 -2.84
N ASP A 72 -6.96 3.52 -1.93
CA ASP A 72 -6.98 4.38 -0.75
C ASP A 72 -5.82 4.06 0.20
N CYS A 73 -5.51 2.78 0.41
CA CYS A 73 -4.32 2.35 1.15
C CYS A 73 -3.03 2.86 0.49
N ARG A 74 -2.88 2.68 -0.83
CA ARG A 74 -1.74 3.20 -1.60
C ARG A 74 -1.60 4.70 -1.42
N ARG A 75 -2.70 5.44 -1.61
CA ARG A 75 -2.72 6.90 -1.52
C ARG A 75 -2.32 7.38 -0.12
N ALA A 76 -2.73 6.69 0.94
CA ALA A 76 -2.37 7.06 2.30
C ALA A 76 -0.84 6.99 2.53
N PHE A 77 -0.19 5.93 2.05
CA PHE A 77 1.27 5.80 2.14
C PHE A 77 2.01 6.83 1.27
N GLU A 78 1.58 7.00 0.02
CA GLU A 78 2.19 7.97 -0.91
C GLU A 78 2.07 9.39 -0.38
N THR A 79 0.87 9.78 0.04
CA THR A 79 0.61 11.09 0.65
C THR A 79 1.45 11.30 1.89
N ARG A 80 1.60 10.28 2.75
CA ARG A 80 2.44 10.43 3.94
C ARG A 80 3.91 10.63 3.58
N HIS A 81 4.44 9.80 2.69
CA HIS A 81 5.83 9.89 2.22
C HIS A 81 6.13 11.25 1.56
N GLU A 82 5.24 11.74 0.69
CA GLU A 82 5.40 13.01 -0.02
C GLU A 82 5.36 14.23 0.91
N ASN A 83 4.68 14.13 2.06
CA ASN A 83 4.59 15.21 3.04
C ASN A 83 5.70 15.18 4.10
N GLU A 84 6.56 14.17 4.10
CA GLU A 84 7.73 14.15 4.98
C GLU A 84 8.92 14.88 4.34
N PRO A 85 9.63 15.74 5.10
CA PRO A 85 10.85 16.37 4.61
C PRO A 85 11.95 15.31 4.41
N GLU A 86 12.85 15.56 3.45
CA GLU A 86 13.97 14.65 3.16
C GLU A 86 14.98 14.60 4.31
N GLU A 87 15.22 15.76 4.93
CA GLU A 87 16.12 15.92 6.06
C GLU A 87 15.39 16.60 7.23
N VAL A 88 15.79 16.28 8.45
CA VAL A 88 15.25 16.80 9.71
C VAL A 88 16.39 17.12 10.67
N ASP A 89 16.12 17.87 11.74
CA ASP A 89 17.10 18.06 12.81
C ASP A 89 17.48 16.71 13.45
N GLU A 90 18.73 16.54 13.88
CA GLU A 90 19.21 15.29 14.50
C GLU A 90 18.45 14.89 15.79
N ASP A 91 17.88 15.89 16.48
CA ASP A 91 17.02 15.69 17.64
C ASP A 91 15.55 15.39 17.30
N ASP A 92 15.12 15.49 16.03
CA ASP A 92 13.77 15.08 15.60
C ASP A 92 13.62 13.55 15.73
N TRP A 93 12.48 13.10 16.24
CA TRP A 93 12.18 11.68 16.39
C TRP A 93 12.26 10.91 15.06
N ARG A 94 12.03 11.60 13.93
CA ARG A 94 12.14 11.06 12.57
C ARG A 94 13.56 10.66 12.19
N ALA A 95 14.57 11.36 12.70
CA ALA A 95 15.99 10.99 12.52
C ALA A 95 16.35 9.70 13.27
N ARG A 96 15.65 9.44 14.39
CA ARG A 96 15.90 8.31 15.30
C ARG A 96 14.90 7.18 15.12
N TRP A 97 14.11 7.21 14.04
CA TRP A 97 13.13 6.18 13.77
C TRP A 97 13.83 4.85 13.52
N VAL A 98 13.42 3.82 14.27
CA VAL A 98 13.87 2.45 14.07
C VAL A 98 12.62 1.61 13.85
N ALA A 99 12.44 1.11 12.63
CA ALA A 99 11.38 0.14 12.36
C ALA A 99 11.55 -1.06 13.30
N TYR A 100 10.46 -1.50 13.93
CA TYR A 100 10.49 -2.65 14.82
C TYR A 100 11.13 -3.83 14.08
N PRO A 101 12.11 -4.54 14.67
CA PRO A 101 12.77 -5.64 13.96
C PRO A 101 11.71 -6.66 13.52
N PRO A 102 11.79 -7.18 12.27
CA PRO A 102 10.84 -8.17 11.81
C PRO A 102 10.86 -9.32 12.82
N MET A 103 9.69 -9.64 13.40
CA MET A 103 9.55 -10.82 14.25
C MET A 103 10.07 -12.00 13.43
N GLN A 104 11.20 -12.57 13.85
CA GLN A 104 11.73 -13.79 13.26
C GLN A 104 10.65 -14.86 13.39
N MET A 105 9.93 -15.12 12.30
CA MET A 105 9.03 -16.26 12.22
C MET A 105 9.92 -17.51 12.33
N ARG A 106 9.76 -18.25 13.43
CA ARG A 106 10.35 -19.57 13.64
C ARG A 106 9.63 -20.63 12.82
#